data_AF-A0A3B9BKZ5-F1
#
_entry.id   AF-A0A3B9BKZ5-F1
#
_cell.length_a   1.000
_cell.length_b   1.000
_cell.length_c   1.000
_cell.angle_alpha   90.00
_cell.angle_beta   90.00
_cell.angle_gamma   90.00
#
_symmetry.space_group_name_H-M   'P 1'
#
loop_
_entity.id
_entity.type
_entity.pdbx_description
1 polymer ?
#
loop_
_entity_poly.entity_id
_entity_poly.type
_entity_poly.pdbx_seq_one_letter_code
_entity_poly.pdbx_strand_id
1 'polypeptide(L)'
;VEAPVYSHFYYDVVSDQSMPITAPDIVIMEGVNLLQPGNIEESREKPSDFLDFSIYIDANEADIKSWFTDRFIALCEAARSTPETFLYRFATLNQRELRDVAQFVWSTINGKNLADHILPTRPFADLIIHKASDHRINYIELRR
;
A
#
# COMPACT_ATOMS: atom_id res chain seq x y z
N VAL A 1 21.08 -2.12 -10.26
CA VAL A 1 20.25 -0.89 -10.17
C VAL A 1 20.13 -0.50 -8.71
N GLU A 2 19.77 0.75 -8.40
CA GLU A 2 19.49 1.17 -7.03
C GLU A 2 18.03 1.61 -6.91
N ALA A 3 17.37 1.20 -5.82
CA ALA A 3 16.00 1.60 -5.51
C ALA A 3 15.99 2.59 -4.33
N PRO A 4 15.22 3.68 -4.38
CA PRO A 4 15.10 4.61 -3.26
C PRO A 4 14.37 3.96 -2.07
N VAL A 5 14.66 4.43 -0.86
CA VAL A 5 14.02 3.92 0.37
C VAL A 5 12.98 4.92 0.87
N TYR A 6 11.75 4.44 1.10
CA TYR A 6 10.69 5.21 1.77
C TYR A 6 10.59 4.80 3.25
N SER A 7 10.53 5.78 4.13
CA SER A 7 10.43 5.55 5.57
C SER A 7 9.06 5.93 6.09
N HIS A 8 8.30 4.96 6.62
CA HIS A 8 7.08 5.26 7.37
C HIS A 8 7.35 5.97 8.72
N PHE A 9 8.59 5.95 9.20
CA PHE A 9 8.99 6.69 10.40
C PHE A 9 8.98 8.20 10.13
N TYR A 10 9.60 8.63 9.04
CA TYR A 10 9.64 10.04 8.62
C TYR A 10 8.45 10.44 7.74
N TYR A 11 7.75 9.44 7.19
CA TYR A 11 6.70 9.58 6.19
C TYR A 11 7.21 10.24 4.89
N ASP A 12 8.45 9.94 4.52
CA ASP A 12 9.13 10.53 3.35
C ASP A 12 10.20 9.58 2.77
N VAL A 13 10.68 9.90 1.56
CA VAL A 13 11.86 9.28 0.96
C VAL A 13 13.11 9.69 1.74
N VAL A 14 14.00 8.74 1.99
CA VAL A 14 15.26 9.00 2.69
C VAL A 14 16.34 9.29 1.64
N SER A 15 16.70 10.57 1.48
CA SER A 15 17.58 11.05 0.40
C SER A 15 18.92 10.34 0.29
N ASP A 16 19.47 9.92 1.42
CA ASP A 16 20.82 9.36 1.51
C ASP A 16 20.81 7.83 1.63
N GLN A 17 19.66 7.18 1.40
CA GLN A 17 19.51 5.74 1.43
C GLN A 17 18.96 5.20 0.12
N SER A 18 19.71 4.27 -0.46
CA SER A 18 19.27 3.44 -1.57
C SER A 18 19.55 1.98 -1.27
N MET A 19 18.75 1.09 -1.86
CA MET A 19 18.94 -0.34 -1.80
C MET A 19 19.55 -0.81 -3.13
N PRO A 20 20.79 -1.33 -3.15
CA PRO A 20 21.37 -1.90 -4.35
C PRO A 20 20.71 -3.24 -4.68
N ILE A 21 20.35 -3.41 -5.94
CA ILE A 21 19.81 -4.66 -6.50
C ILE A 21 20.79 -5.12 -7.58
N THR A 22 21.47 -6.24 -7.33
CA THR A 22 22.54 -6.76 -8.18
C THR A 22 22.23 -8.18 -8.62
N ALA A 23 21.74 -8.31 -9.85
CA ALA A 23 21.49 -9.57 -10.56
C ALA A 23 20.83 -10.69 -9.72
N PRO A 24 19.70 -10.42 -9.04
CA PRO A 24 18.95 -11.49 -8.37
C PRO A 24 18.25 -12.38 -9.40
N ASP A 25 18.07 -13.66 -9.06
CA ASP A 25 17.29 -14.59 -9.89
C ASP A 25 15.81 -14.23 -9.93
N ILE A 26 15.28 -13.66 -8.83
CA ILE A 26 13.89 -13.23 -8.67
C ILE A 26 13.86 -11.87 -7.98
N VAL A 27 13.07 -10.93 -8.51
CA VAL A 27 12.72 -9.67 -7.86
C VAL A 27 11.24 -9.68 -7.51
N ILE A 28 10.91 -9.45 -6.25
CA ILE A 28 9.53 -9.16 -5.84
C ILE A 28 9.40 -7.64 -5.76
N MET A 29 8.58 -7.10 -6.65
CA MET A 29 8.20 -5.69 -6.62
C MET A 29 6.82 -5.57 -5.98
N GLU A 30 6.70 -4.73 -4.95
CA GLU A 30 5.41 -4.41 -4.31
C GLU A 30 5.04 -2.95 -4.52
N GLY A 31 3.74 -2.68 -4.63
CA GLY A 31 3.23 -1.32 -4.82
C GLY A 31 1.78 -1.33 -5.28
N VAL A 32 1.03 -0.31 -4.86
CA VAL A 32 -0.38 -0.15 -5.21
C VAL A 32 -0.60 0.31 -6.66
N ASN A 33 0.46 0.69 -7.37
CA ASN A 33 0.43 1.32 -8.69
C ASN A 33 1.07 0.47 -9.80
N LEU A 34 1.56 -0.74 -9.51
CA LEU A 34 2.31 -1.56 -10.48
C LEU A 34 1.50 -1.99 -11.71
N LEU A 35 0.17 -2.05 -11.56
CA LEU A 35 -0.76 -2.42 -12.64
C LEU A 35 -1.46 -1.20 -13.26
N GLN A 36 -1.08 0.01 -12.87
CA GLN A 36 -1.65 1.21 -13.48
C GLN A 36 -1.17 1.36 -14.93
N PRO A 37 -2.03 1.88 -15.82
CA PRO A 37 -1.60 2.19 -17.17
C PRO A 37 -0.52 3.28 -17.14
N GLY A 38 0.49 3.16 -18.00
CA GLY A 38 1.50 4.19 -18.20
C GLY A 38 0.88 5.52 -18.56
N ASN A 39 1.49 6.61 -18.08
CA ASN A 39 1.02 7.96 -18.32
C ASN A 39 1.46 8.42 -19.71
N ILE A 40 0.49 8.76 -20.57
CA ILE A 40 0.71 9.11 -21.98
C ILE A 40 1.70 10.29 -22.13
N GLU A 41 1.81 11.15 -21.11
CA GLU A 41 2.63 12.37 -21.14
C GLU A 41 4.13 12.14 -20.85
N GLU A 42 4.52 11.09 -20.13
CA GLU A 42 5.90 10.92 -19.63
C GLU A 42 6.64 9.74 -20.27
N SER A 43 5.95 8.62 -20.51
CA SER A 43 6.46 7.49 -21.29
C SER A 43 5.31 6.53 -21.62
N ARG A 44 5.37 5.85 -22.77
CA ARG A 44 4.35 4.82 -23.10
C ARG A 44 4.53 3.53 -22.31
N GLU A 45 5.70 3.34 -21.71
CA GLU A 45 6.06 2.15 -20.96
C GLU A 45 5.31 2.13 -19.63
N LYS A 46 4.75 0.97 -19.31
CA LYS A 46 4.00 0.74 -18.07
C LYS A 46 4.87 -0.10 -17.14
N PRO A 47 4.76 0.04 -15.80
CA PRO A 47 5.49 -0.84 -14.88
C PRO A 47 5.23 -2.33 -15.16
N SER A 48 4.00 -2.66 -15.57
CA SER A 48 3.60 -4.01 -15.97
C SER A 48 4.39 -4.60 -17.15
N ASP A 49 4.98 -3.77 -18.02
CA ASP A 49 5.77 -4.23 -19.17
C ASP A 49 7.08 -4.91 -18.73
N PHE A 50 7.48 -4.73 -17.47
CA PHE A 50 8.69 -5.29 -16.86
C PHE A 50 8.39 -6.39 -15.83
N LEU A 51 7.13 -6.83 -15.71
CA LEU A 51 6.73 -7.90 -14.78
C LEU A 51 6.50 -9.20 -15.55
N ASP A 52 7.17 -10.28 -15.14
CA ASP A 52 6.92 -11.62 -15.67
C ASP A 52 5.63 -12.24 -15.11
N PHE A 53 5.23 -11.82 -13.90
CA PHE A 53 4.05 -12.31 -13.19
C PHE A 53 3.57 -11.27 -12.18
N SER A 54 2.25 -11.11 -12.07
CA SER A 54 1.62 -10.12 -11.21
C SER A 54 0.57 -10.72 -10.27
N ILE A 55 0.57 -10.25 -9.02
CA ILE A 55 -0.36 -10.69 -7.98
C ILE A 55 -1.14 -9.50 -7.45
N TYR A 56 -2.46 -9.55 -7.51
CA TYR A 56 -3.35 -8.58 -6.87
C TYR A 56 -3.95 -9.18 -5.60
N ILE A 57 -3.73 -8.53 -4.46
CA ILE A 57 -4.34 -8.91 -3.18
C ILE A 57 -5.66 -8.15 -3.02
N ASP A 58 -6.76 -8.89 -3.09
CA ASP A 58 -8.13 -8.36 -3.02
C ASP A 58 -8.78 -8.64 -1.66
N ALA A 59 -9.76 -7.81 -1.31
CA ALA A 59 -10.63 -7.99 -0.15
C ALA A 59 -11.83 -7.02 -0.26
N ASN A 60 -12.89 -7.25 0.52
CA ASN A 60 -13.98 -6.27 0.58
C ASN A 60 -13.46 -4.93 1.15
N GLU A 61 -13.93 -3.81 0.60
CA GLU A 61 -13.49 -2.47 1.03
C GLU A 61 -13.67 -2.25 2.54
N ALA A 62 -14.77 -2.74 3.12
CA ALA A 62 -15.03 -2.64 4.55
C ALA A 62 -13.96 -3.34 5.40
N ASP A 63 -13.45 -4.47 4.93
CA ASP A 63 -12.40 -5.24 5.60
C ASP A 63 -11.07 -4.49 5.51
N ILE A 64 -10.72 -3.98 4.32
CA ILE A 64 -9.49 -3.18 4.10
C ILE A 64 -9.51 -1.92 4.97
N LYS A 65 -10.66 -1.24 5.05
CA LYS A 65 -10.86 -0.06 5.92
C LYS A 65 -10.65 -0.41 7.40
N SER A 66 -11.17 -1.55 7.85
CA SER A 66 -10.95 -2.02 9.23
C SER A 66 -9.47 -2.24 9.49
N TRP A 67 -8.78 -2.99 8.63
CA TRP A 67 -7.35 -3.27 8.76
C TRP A 67 -6.50 -1.99 8.74
N PHE A 68 -6.84 -1.04 7.86
CA PHE A 68 -6.21 0.27 7.82
C PHE A 68 -6.37 1.01 9.16
N THR A 69 -7.61 1.02 9.69
CA THR A 69 -7.93 1.71 10.95
C THR A 69 -7.16 1.09 12.12
N ASP A 70 -7.18 -0.23 12.23
CA ASP A 70 -6.52 -0.95 13.31
C ASP A 70 -4.99 -0.78 13.24
N ARG A 71 -4.41 -0.86 12.02
CA ARG A 71 -2.99 -0.58 11.80
C ARG A 71 -2.62 0.87 12.14
N PHE A 72 -3.43 1.84 11.71
CA PHE A 72 -3.18 3.26 11.99
C PHE A 72 -3.16 3.54 13.49
N ILE A 73 -4.14 3.02 14.23
CA ILE A 73 -4.21 3.16 15.68
C ILE A 73 -2.99 2.53 16.34
N ALA A 74 -2.65 1.28 16.00
CA ALA A 74 -1.50 0.59 16.57
C ALA A 74 -0.19 1.36 16.33
N LEU A 75 0.00 1.93 15.14
CA LEU A 75 1.18 2.75 14.84
C LEU A 75 1.20 4.07 15.61
N CYS A 76 0.05 4.74 15.77
CA CYS A 76 -0.02 5.97 16.58
C CYS A 76 0.23 5.69 18.07
N GLU A 77 -0.23 4.55 18.59
CA GLU A 77 0.05 4.13 19.96
C GLU A 77 1.53 3.83 20.17
N ALA A 78 2.16 3.09 19.25
CA ALA A 78 3.59 2.81 19.29
C ALA A 78 4.44 4.09 19.17
N ALA A 79 3.96 5.10 18.43
CA ALA A 79 4.64 6.37 18.25
C ALA A 79 4.63 7.26 19.51
N ARG A 80 3.80 6.98 20.53
CA ARG A 80 3.67 7.86 21.73
C ARG A 80 4.96 8.11 22.49
N SER A 81 5.88 7.15 22.47
CA SER A 81 7.20 7.28 23.12
C SER A 81 8.31 7.68 22.16
N THR A 82 7.99 8.07 20.91
CA THR A 82 8.96 8.29 19.84
C THR A 82 8.69 9.62 19.12
N PRO A 83 9.07 10.76 19.75
CA PRO A 83 8.80 12.11 19.25
C PRO A 83 9.26 12.40 17.82
N GLU A 84 10.25 11.67 17.35
CA GLU A 84 10.86 11.86 16.03
C GLU A 84 10.03 11.23 14.90
N THR A 85 9.03 10.40 15.22
CA THR A 85 8.15 9.79 14.21
C THR A 85 7.14 10.81 13.69
N PHE A 86 6.81 10.76 12.40
CA PHE A 86 5.72 11.53 11.82
C PHE A 86 4.39 11.33 12.58
N LEU A 87 4.14 10.10 13.03
CA LEU A 87 2.90 9.73 13.73
C LEU A 87 2.83 10.25 15.18
N TYR A 88 3.93 10.77 15.75
CA TYR A 88 3.90 11.39 17.08
C TYR A 88 2.92 12.57 17.16
N ARG A 89 2.62 13.22 16.02
CA ARG A 89 1.60 14.27 15.94
C ARG A 89 0.19 13.82 16.37
N PHE A 90 -0.07 12.51 16.40
CA PHE A 90 -1.31 11.91 16.85
C PHE A 90 -1.20 11.31 18.26
N ALA A 91 -0.04 11.39 18.92
CA ALA A 91 0.25 10.73 20.19
C ALA A 91 -0.68 11.16 21.33
N THR A 92 -1.13 12.42 21.32
CA THR A 92 -2.02 12.99 22.33
C THR A 92 -3.48 12.66 22.14
N LEU A 93 -3.85 12.09 20.98
CA LEU A 93 -5.23 11.73 20.68
C LEU A 93 -5.64 10.47 21.45
N ASN A 94 -6.89 10.46 21.90
CA ASN A 94 -7.52 9.28 22.45
C ASN A 94 -8.00 8.34 21.34
N GLN A 95 -8.40 7.11 21.72
CA GLN A 95 -8.82 6.07 20.78
C GLN A 95 -9.98 6.49 19.85
N ARG A 96 -10.94 7.27 20.35
CA ARG A 96 -12.06 7.78 19.54
C ARG A 96 -11.57 8.77 18.49
N GLU A 97 -10.74 9.72 18.91
CA GLU A 97 -10.16 10.72 18.01
C GLU A 97 -9.27 10.08 16.94
N LEU A 98 -8.49 9.06 17.29
CA LEU A 98 -7.70 8.29 16.32
C LEU A 98 -8.58 7.59 15.28
N ARG A 99 -9.72 7.03 15.69
CA ARG A 99 -10.70 6.43 14.76
C ARG A 99 -11.31 7.47 13.84
N ASP A 100 -11.64 8.65 14.35
CA ASP A 100 -12.18 9.75 13.56
C ASP A 100 -11.16 10.21 12.50
N VAL A 101 -9.88 10.32 12.87
CA VAL A 101 -8.78 10.61 11.93
C VAL A 101 -8.61 9.50 10.90
N ALA A 102 -8.60 8.23 11.31
CA ALA A 102 -8.48 7.10 10.40
C ALA A 102 -9.65 7.06 9.39
N GLN A 103 -10.88 7.30 9.86
CA GLN A 103 -12.05 7.39 9.00
C GLN A 103 -11.93 8.55 8.00
N PHE A 104 -11.45 9.71 8.45
CA PHE A 104 -11.21 10.86 7.59
C PHE A 104 -10.18 10.51 6.51
N VAL A 105 -9.01 10.02 6.90
CA VAL A 105 -7.92 9.64 5.96
C VAL A 105 -8.39 8.57 4.97
N TRP A 106 -9.12 7.55 5.43
CA TRP A 106 -9.67 6.53 4.53
C TRP A 106 -10.63 7.16 3.51
N SER A 107 -11.65 7.88 3.96
CA SER A 107 -12.69 8.42 3.08
C SER A 107 -12.21 9.54 2.15
N THR A 108 -11.13 10.22 2.50
CA THR A 108 -10.59 11.33 1.73
C THR A 108 -9.45 10.95 0.81
N ILE A 109 -8.62 9.98 1.20
CA ILE A 109 -7.37 9.63 0.52
C ILE A 109 -7.40 8.17 0.06
N ASN A 110 -7.32 7.21 0.98
CA ASN A 110 -7.03 5.81 0.63
C ASN A 110 -8.21 5.11 -0.06
N GLY A 111 -9.43 5.33 0.40
CA GLY A 111 -10.64 4.76 -0.20
C GLY A 111 -10.90 5.32 -1.61
N LYS A 112 -10.63 6.62 -1.82
CA LYS A 112 -10.68 7.21 -3.17
C LYS A 112 -9.61 6.60 -4.08
N ASN A 113 -8.36 6.53 -3.61
CA ASN A 113 -7.29 5.92 -4.37
C ASN A 113 -7.59 4.45 -4.72
N LEU A 114 -8.17 3.70 -3.78
CA LEU A 114 -8.62 2.33 -4.01
C LEU A 114 -9.67 2.28 -5.13
N ALA A 115 -10.77 3.04 -5.00
CA ALA A 115 -11.87 3.00 -5.95
C ALA A 115 -11.47 3.51 -7.35
N ASP A 116 -10.70 4.60 -7.41
CA ASP A 116 -10.48 5.34 -8.65
C ASP A 116 -9.21 4.87 -9.40
N HIS A 117 -8.23 4.30 -8.68
CA HIS A 117 -6.89 4.06 -9.25
C HIS A 117 -6.31 2.67 -9.01
N ILE A 118 -6.72 1.95 -7.96
CA ILE A 118 -6.16 0.62 -7.65
C ILE A 118 -7.10 -0.49 -8.11
N LEU A 119 -8.35 -0.49 -7.63
CA LEU A 119 -9.35 -1.52 -7.95
C LEU A 119 -9.61 -1.68 -9.46
N PRO A 120 -9.65 -0.60 -10.28
CA PRO A 120 -9.81 -0.75 -11.72
C PRO A 120 -8.67 -1.51 -12.41
N THR A 121 -7.51 -1.62 -11.76
CA THR A 121 -6.35 -2.35 -12.29
C THR A 121 -6.35 -3.84 -11.95
N ARG A 122 -7.22 -4.29 -11.03
CA ARG A 122 -7.37 -5.72 -10.65
C ARG A 122 -7.48 -6.66 -11.85
N PRO A 123 -8.23 -6.34 -12.93
CA PRO A 123 -8.31 -7.22 -14.10
C PRO A 123 -7.02 -7.33 -14.92
N PHE A 124 -5.95 -6.61 -14.60
CA PHE A 124 -4.66 -6.75 -15.28
C PHE A 124 -3.70 -7.71 -14.56
N ALA A 125 -4.09 -8.26 -13.41
CA ALA A 125 -3.26 -9.22 -12.67
C ALA A 125 -3.34 -10.64 -13.22
N ASP A 126 -2.24 -11.38 -13.15
CA ASP A 126 -2.19 -12.81 -13.50
C ASP A 126 -2.83 -13.67 -12.41
N LEU A 127 -2.62 -13.29 -11.15
CA LEU A 127 -3.18 -13.96 -9.97
C LEU A 127 -3.94 -12.97 -9.09
N ILE A 128 -5.20 -13.28 -8.77
CA ILE A 128 -5.97 -12.53 -7.78
C ILE A 128 -6.13 -13.42 -6.54
N ILE A 129 -5.67 -12.92 -5.38
CA ILE A 129 -5.84 -13.58 -4.08
C ILE A 129 -6.85 -12.77 -3.28
N HIS A 130 -8.02 -13.33 -3.01
CA HIS A 130 -9.03 -12.67 -2.19
C HIS A 130 -8.92 -13.11 -0.72
N LYS A 131 -8.88 -12.11 0.17
CA LYS A 131 -8.79 -12.28 1.63
C LYS A 131 -10.14 -12.02 2.28
N ALA A 132 -10.53 -12.89 3.22
CA ALA A 132 -11.61 -12.65 4.15
C ALA A 132 -11.18 -11.67 5.26
N SER A 133 -12.14 -11.20 6.06
CA SER A 133 -11.95 -10.21 7.13
C SER A 133 -10.89 -10.56 8.18
N ASP A 134 -10.60 -11.86 8.38
CA ASP A 134 -9.57 -12.38 9.28
C ASP A 134 -8.21 -12.61 8.58
N HIS A 135 -8.03 -12.01 7.40
CA HIS A 135 -6.88 -12.15 6.51
C HIS A 135 -6.66 -13.55 5.92
N ARG A 136 -7.53 -14.53 6.17
CA ARG A 136 -7.41 -15.83 5.48
C ARG A 136 -7.74 -15.67 4.00
N ILE A 137 -7.03 -16.41 3.16
CA ILE A 137 -7.37 -16.52 1.75
C ILE A 137 -8.63 -17.37 1.65
N ASN A 138 -9.68 -16.86 1.01
CA ASN A 138 -10.92 -17.58 0.78
C ASN A 138 -11.17 -17.91 -0.70
N TYR A 139 -10.49 -17.23 -1.61
CA TYR A 139 -10.58 -17.45 -3.05
C TYR A 139 -9.27 -17.07 -3.76
N ILE A 140 -8.94 -17.82 -4.82
CA ILE A 140 -7.78 -17.58 -5.68
C ILE A 140 -8.25 -17.72 -7.14
N GLU A 141 -7.90 -16.75 -7.98
CA GLU A 141 -8.13 -16.76 -9.43
C GLU A 141 -6.79 -16.67 -10.15
N LEU A 142 -6.43 -17.69 -10.92
CA LEU A 142 -5.28 -17.66 -11.82
C LEU A 142 -5.77 -17.49 -13.25
N ARG A 143 -5.27 -16.47 -13.94
CA ARG A 143 -5.56 -16.22 -15.34
C ARG A 143 -4.58 -16.99 -16.22
N ARG A 144 -5.10 -17.50 -17.34
CA ARG A 144 -4.34 -18.25 -18.36
C ARG A 144 -4.08 -17.37 -19.57
#